data_AF-A0A7W7FZI0-F1
#
_entry.id   AF-A0A7W7FZI0-F1
#
_cell.length_a   1.000
_cell.length_b   1.000
_cell.length_c   1.000
_cell.angle_alpha   90.00
_cell.angle_beta   90.00
_cell.angle_gamma   90.00
#
_symmetry.space_group_name_H-M   'P 1'
#
loop_
_entity.id
_entity.type
_entity.pdbx_description
1 polymer ?
#
loop_
_entity_poly.entity_id
_entity_poly.type
_entity_poly.pdbx_seq_one_letter_code
_entity_poly.pdbx_strand_id
1 'polypeptide(L)'
;MTGLDRIVAFLNTLDERTFRRHGENHVVTDMLTSPQALAAWLATTAGDAHFSEPTDEQAAEPTRAANANTQPAEPSRAANANTQPAEPSHAANPNTQRTEPTRAASAHAADQAGPAMREAAPGAVVARDGHADQPVELDVDDLAATVELRTALRKVLDGDTSALVGYPVRLARGHEDGELRLTAATGRPWLDDIVETVAAGVARGDWKRVKLCAAPDCRWAFHDTSRNGRGRWCEMGVCGNRHKTRAYRERRQQHDR
;
A
#
# COMPACT_ATOMS: atom_id res chain seq x y z
N MET A 1 -6.65 -4.27 1.50
CA MET A 1 -6.00 -2.93 1.43
C MET A 1 -7.03 -1.85 1.73
N THR A 2 -6.67 -0.74 2.40
CA THR A 2 -7.61 0.40 2.49
C THR A 2 -7.73 1.10 1.12
N GLY A 3 -8.80 1.87 0.90
CA GLY A 3 -8.95 2.63 -0.35
C GLY A 3 -7.77 3.58 -0.64
N LEU A 4 -7.14 4.14 0.39
CA LEU A 4 -5.95 4.98 0.21
C LEU A 4 -4.69 4.20 -0.14
N ASP A 5 -4.53 2.97 0.37
CA ASP A 5 -3.41 2.12 -0.02
C ASP A 5 -3.47 1.79 -1.52
N ARG A 6 -4.68 1.61 -2.06
CA ARG A 6 -4.91 1.45 -3.49
C ARG A 6 -4.48 2.68 -4.28
N ILE A 7 -4.79 3.88 -3.81
CA ILE A 7 -4.33 5.12 -4.48
C ILE A 7 -2.81 5.26 -4.38
N VAL A 8 -2.19 4.93 -3.25
CA VAL A 8 -0.73 4.94 -3.11
C VAL A 8 -0.09 3.95 -4.09
N ALA A 9 -0.64 2.73 -4.23
CA ALA A 9 -0.18 1.75 -5.21
C ALA A 9 -0.33 2.28 -6.65
N PHE A 10 -1.46 2.91 -6.98
CA PHE A 10 -1.70 3.53 -8.28
C PHE A 10 -0.68 4.63 -8.60
N LEU A 11 -0.43 5.54 -7.67
CA LEU A 11 0.55 6.63 -7.83
C LEU A 11 1.98 6.12 -8.03
N ASN A 12 2.29 4.96 -7.45
CA ASN A 12 3.59 4.29 -7.52
C ASN A 12 3.68 3.27 -8.67
N THR A 13 2.70 3.25 -9.59
CA THR A 13 2.91 2.65 -10.92
C THR A 13 3.99 3.38 -11.73
N LEU A 14 4.31 4.63 -11.34
CA LEU A 14 5.49 5.36 -11.76
C LEU A 14 6.51 5.42 -10.61
N ASP A 15 7.68 4.84 -10.81
CA ASP A 15 8.82 4.93 -9.91
C ASP A 15 9.82 5.98 -10.44
N GLU A 16 9.80 7.18 -9.85
CA GLU A 16 10.72 8.28 -10.22
C GLU A 16 12.04 8.26 -9.42
N ARG A 17 12.32 7.20 -8.66
CA ARG A 17 13.52 7.14 -7.81
C ARG A 17 14.78 7.07 -8.68
N THR A 18 15.76 7.91 -8.36
CA THR A 18 17.07 7.99 -9.04
C THR A 18 18.25 7.70 -8.12
N PHE A 19 17.99 7.31 -6.87
CA PHE A 19 19.04 7.06 -5.88
C PHE A 19 19.48 5.58 -5.80
N ARG A 20 20.62 5.36 -5.14
CA ARG A 20 21.12 4.00 -4.83
C ARG A 20 20.52 3.43 -3.55
N ARG A 21 20.05 2.18 -3.60
CA ARG A 21 19.63 1.40 -2.44
C ARG A 21 20.37 0.05 -2.46
N HIS A 22 21.03 -0.30 -1.34
CA HIS A 22 21.81 -1.55 -1.22
C HIS A 22 22.86 -1.81 -2.32
N GLY A 23 23.42 -0.75 -2.91
CA GLY A 23 24.42 -0.86 -3.98
C GLY A 23 23.83 -0.87 -5.39
N GLU A 24 22.51 -1.01 -5.52
CA GLU A 24 21.80 -0.97 -6.81
C GLU A 24 21.27 0.43 -7.09
N ASN A 25 21.40 0.90 -8.33
CA ASN A 25 20.74 2.13 -8.77
C ASN A 25 19.27 1.81 -9.04
N HIS A 26 18.36 2.60 -8.47
CA HIS A 26 17.00 2.62 -8.99
C HIS A 26 17.02 3.18 -10.42
N VAL A 27 16.42 2.43 -11.33
CA VAL A 27 16.12 2.89 -12.69
C VAL A 27 14.70 3.43 -12.64
N VAL A 28 14.47 4.60 -13.23
CA VAL A 28 13.12 5.14 -13.37
C VAL A 28 12.31 4.15 -14.20
N THR A 29 11.21 3.67 -13.64
CA THR A 29 10.35 2.68 -14.30
C THR A 29 8.89 3.13 -14.28
N ASP A 30 8.19 2.79 -15.35
CA ASP A 30 6.75 2.90 -15.43
C ASP A 30 6.18 1.50 -15.63
N MET A 31 5.23 1.10 -14.79
CA MET A 31 4.53 -0.18 -14.92
C MET A 31 3.44 -0.13 -15.99
N LEU A 32 2.91 1.06 -16.31
CA LEU A 32 1.81 1.24 -17.27
C LEU A 32 2.38 1.58 -18.65
N THR A 33 3.00 0.58 -19.29
CA THR A 33 3.66 0.75 -20.59
C THR A 33 2.83 0.29 -21.78
N SER A 34 1.78 -0.50 -21.53
CA SER A 34 0.86 -0.99 -22.56
C SER A 34 -0.54 -1.23 -21.98
N PRO A 35 -1.58 -1.35 -22.82
CA PRO A 35 -2.91 -1.71 -22.34
C PRO A 35 -2.96 -3.06 -21.62
N GLN A 36 -2.12 -4.03 -22.03
CA GLN A 36 -1.98 -5.31 -21.34
C GLN A 36 -1.36 -5.16 -19.95
N ALA A 37 -0.38 -4.26 -19.79
CA ALA A 37 0.20 -3.96 -18.48
C ALA A 37 -0.81 -3.28 -17.55
N LEU A 38 -1.65 -2.40 -18.09
CA LEU A 38 -2.78 -1.81 -17.36
C LEU A 38 -3.79 -2.88 -16.92
N ALA A 39 -4.20 -3.76 -17.84
CA ALA A 39 -5.13 -4.86 -17.54
C ALA A 39 -4.57 -5.77 -16.44
N ALA A 40 -3.29 -6.13 -16.52
CA ALA A 40 -2.61 -6.92 -15.49
C ALA A 40 -2.57 -6.20 -14.13
N TRP A 41 -2.32 -4.89 -14.11
CA TRP A 41 -2.33 -4.10 -12.88
C TRP A 41 -3.73 -3.98 -12.26
N LEU A 42 -4.76 -3.77 -13.09
CA LEU A 42 -6.15 -3.73 -12.62
C LEU A 42 -6.60 -5.08 -12.06
N ALA A 43 -6.22 -6.19 -12.69
CA ALA A 43 -6.56 -7.53 -12.23
C ALA A 43 -5.95 -7.87 -10.85
N THR A 44 -4.70 -7.47 -10.59
CA THR A 44 -4.07 -7.68 -9.28
C THR A 44 -4.67 -6.81 -8.19
N THR A 45 -5.17 -5.63 -8.56
CA THR A 45 -5.72 -4.65 -7.61
C THR A 45 -7.22 -4.87 -7.33
N ALA A 46 -7.95 -5.49 -8.27
CA ALA A 46 -9.37 -5.81 -8.13
C ALA A 46 -9.64 -6.97 -7.14
N GLY A 47 -8.70 -7.92 -7.00
CA GLY A 47 -8.82 -9.07 -6.09
C GLY A 47 -8.94 -8.71 -4.60
N ASP A 48 -8.54 -7.50 -4.21
CA ASP A 48 -8.60 -7.00 -2.83
C ASP A 48 -9.92 -6.25 -2.51
N ALA A 49 -10.84 -6.11 -3.47
CA ALA A 49 -12.08 -5.35 -3.31
C ALA A 49 -13.26 -6.14 -2.70
N HIS A 50 -13.10 -7.44 -2.43
CA HIS A 50 -14.07 -8.22 -1.66
C HIS A 50 -13.81 -8.07 -0.15
N PHE A 51 -14.32 -6.97 0.42
CA PHE A 51 -14.49 -6.86 1.86
C PHE A 51 -15.99 -6.96 2.17
N SER A 52 -16.44 -8.15 2.58
CA SER A 52 -17.69 -8.27 3.32
C SER A 52 -17.50 -7.55 4.66
N GLU A 53 -18.41 -6.66 5.02
CA GLU A 53 -18.44 -6.02 6.34
C GLU A 53 -18.40 -7.10 7.44
N PRO A 54 -17.60 -6.92 8.51
CA PRO A 54 -17.78 -7.71 9.71
C PRO A 54 -19.10 -7.28 10.35
N THR A 55 -20.06 -8.19 10.42
CA THR A 55 -21.31 -8.01 11.16
C THR A 55 -21.00 -7.68 12.62
N ASP A 56 -21.65 -6.62 13.12
CA ASP A 56 -21.65 -6.14 14.51
C ASP A 56 -22.13 -7.20 15.51
N GLU A 57 -21.28 -8.18 15.85
CA GLU A 57 -21.62 -9.18 16.87
C GLU A 57 -20.48 -9.45 17.88
N GLN A 58 -19.59 -8.48 18.11
CA GLN A 58 -18.54 -8.60 19.15
C GLN A 58 -18.36 -7.37 20.05
N ALA A 59 -19.34 -6.47 20.12
CA ALA A 59 -19.34 -5.35 21.07
C ALA A 59 -20.36 -5.56 22.21
N ALA A 60 -19.92 -6.20 23.30
CA ALA A 60 -20.39 -6.09 24.70
C ALA A 60 -19.71 -7.20 25.53
N GLU A 61 -19.13 -7.04 26.73
CA GLU A 61 -18.96 -5.93 27.69
C GLU A 61 -17.98 -6.44 28.81
N PRO A 62 -17.73 -5.75 29.95
CA PRO A 62 -16.40 -5.62 30.56
C PRO A 62 -16.26 -6.26 31.96
N THR A 63 -15.02 -6.38 32.48
CA THR A 63 -14.81 -6.34 33.93
C THR A 63 -13.50 -5.66 34.36
N ARG A 64 -13.70 -4.80 35.34
CA ARG A 64 -12.84 -3.89 36.10
C ARG A 64 -12.05 -4.63 37.20
N ALA A 65 -10.78 -4.28 37.43
CA ALA A 65 -10.20 -4.10 38.77
C ALA A 65 -8.76 -3.54 38.72
N ALA A 66 -8.46 -2.73 39.73
CA ALA A 66 -7.29 -1.89 39.93
C ALA A 66 -6.00 -2.66 40.29
N ASN A 67 -4.84 -2.03 40.07
CA ASN A 67 -3.93 -1.75 41.18
C ASN A 67 -2.96 -0.60 40.85
N ALA A 68 -2.82 0.32 41.80
CA ALA A 68 -1.85 1.40 41.84
C ALA A 68 -0.55 0.88 42.48
N ASN A 69 0.62 1.31 41.99
CA ASN A 69 1.63 1.82 42.92
C ASN A 69 2.68 2.72 42.26
N THR A 70 3.13 3.65 43.07
CA THR A 70 3.86 4.88 42.81
C THR A 70 5.38 4.68 42.86
N GLN A 71 6.13 5.51 42.12
CA GLN A 71 7.60 5.65 42.24
C GLN A 71 8.03 6.18 43.63
N PRO A 72 9.32 6.10 43.97
CA PRO A 72 10.07 7.37 44.04
C PRO A 72 11.52 7.29 43.51
N ALA A 73 12.11 8.49 43.41
CA ALA A 73 13.36 8.87 42.75
C ALA A 73 14.69 8.35 43.36
N GLU A 74 15.75 8.49 42.56
CA GLU A 74 17.18 8.16 42.79
C GLU A 74 17.85 8.91 43.97
N PRO A 75 19.12 8.59 44.35
CA PRO A 75 20.27 9.23 43.69
C PRO A 75 21.59 8.42 43.56
N SER A 76 22.31 8.71 42.47
CA SER A 76 23.78 8.97 42.34
C SER A 76 24.88 7.91 42.57
N ARG A 77 25.73 7.78 41.53
CA ARG A 77 27.21 7.61 41.46
C ARG A 77 27.87 6.34 42.05
N ALA A 78 28.50 5.54 41.16
CA ALA A 78 29.93 5.20 41.23
C ALA A 78 30.40 4.52 39.93
N ALA A 79 31.68 4.71 39.63
CA ALA A 79 32.40 4.26 38.44
C ALA A 79 32.61 2.74 38.37
N ASN A 80 32.75 2.18 37.16
CA ASN A 80 33.85 1.24 36.89
C ASN A 80 34.17 1.14 35.39
N ALA A 81 35.46 1.10 35.11
CA ALA A 81 36.07 0.83 33.81
C ALA A 81 36.52 -0.64 33.76
N ASN A 82 36.25 -1.37 32.67
CA ASN A 82 37.24 -2.22 31.99
C ASN A 82 36.63 -2.99 30.80
N THR A 83 37.20 -2.74 29.62
CA THR A 83 37.98 -3.70 28.80
C THR A 83 37.31 -4.99 28.29
N GLN A 84 37.03 -4.98 26.98
CA GLN A 84 37.06 -6.10 26.02
C GLN A 84 38.44 -6.83 26.03
N PRO A 85 38.63 -8.08 25.52
CA PRO A 85 38.07 -8.58 24.25
C PRO A 85 37.84 -10.12 24.12
N ALA A 86 37.38 -10.50 22.91
CA ALA A 86 37.61 -11.75 22.16
C ALA A 86 36.37 -12.60 21.80
N GLU A 87 36.12 -12.69 20.49
CA GLU A 87 35.45 -13.78 19.74
C GLU A 87 36.47 -14.89 19.40
N PRO A 88 36.15 -15.97 18.64
CA PRO A 88 34.89 -16.71 18.47
C PRO A 88 35.09 -18.25 18.60
N SER A 89 34.02 -19.05 18.71
CA SER A 89 34.03 -20.42 18.16
C SER A 89 32.65 -21.07 18.03
N HIS A 90 32.52 -21.76 16.90
CA HIS A 90 31.47 -22.68 16.48
C HIS A 90 31.15 -23.79 17.49
N ALA A 91 29.89 -24.22 17.54
CA ALA A 91 29.50 -25.62 17.39
C ALA A 91 27.98 -25.79 17.36
N ALA A 92 27.52 -26.61 16.43
CA ALA A 92 26.18 -27.15 16.33
C ALA A 92 25.87 -28.14 17.47
N ASN A 93 24.60 -28.28 17.83
CA ASN A 93 24.01 -29.62 18.06
C ASN A 93 22.46 -29.58 18.04
N PRO A 94 21.79 -30.66 17.61
CA PRO A 94 20.38 -30.76 17.28
C PRO A 94 19.55 -31.26 18.46
N ASN A 95 18.23 -31.27 18.31
CA ASN A 95 17.43 -32.26 19.02
C ASN A 95 16.38 -32.89 18.10
N THR A 96 16.55 -34.19 17.94
CA THR A 96 15.67 -35.16 17.30
C THR A 96 14.67 -35.73 18.32
N GLN A 97 13.76 -36.55 17.77
CA GLN A 97 12.92 -37.58 18.41
C GLN A 97 11.49 -37.10 18.67
N ARG A 98 10.42 -37.84 18.37
CA ARG A 98 10.15 -39.21 17.88
C ARG A 98 8.59 -39.22 17.73
N THR A 99 7.87 -39.92 16.85
CA THR A 99 7.70 -41.37 16.65
C THR A 99 6.73 -41.61 15.46
N GLU A 100 7.01 -42.62 14.63
CA GLU A 100 6.06 -43.39 13.78
C GLU A 100 5.16 -44.32 14.67
N PRO A 101 4.09 -45.03 14.21
CA PRO A 101 3.89 -45.74 12.91
C PRO A 101 2.45 -45.63 12.33
N THR A 102 2.04 -46.11 11.13
CA THR A 102 1.96 -47.50 10.62
C THR A 102 1.40 -47.51 9.18
N ARG A 103 1.53 -48.65 8.52
CA ARG A 103 1.52 -49.00 7.08
C ARG A 103 0.16 -49.51 6.54
N ALA A 104 -0.07 -49.29 5.22
CA ALA A 104 -0.91 -50.05 4.24
C ALA A 104 -2.46 -50.07 4.43
N ALA A 105 -3.34 -50.16 3.42
CA ALA A 105 -3.24 -50.62 2.03
C ALA A 105 -4.40 -50.08 1.15
N SER A 106 -4.09 -49.88 -0.15
CA SER A 106 -4.82 -50.19 -1.40
C SER A 106 -6.36 -50.07 -1.61
N ALA A 107 -6.67 -49.33 -2.70
CA ALA A 107 -7.54 -49.66 -3.85
C ALA A 107 -9.08 -49.42 -3.81
N HIS A 108 -9.58 -48.51 -4.67
CA HIS A 108 -10.48 -48.80 -5.81
C HIS A 108 -10.94 -47.52 -6.54
N ALA A 109 -11.14 -47.64 -7.85
CA ALA A 109 -11.51 -46.59 -8.80
C ALA A 109 -13.04 -46.52 -9.03
N ALA A 110 -13.55 -45.31 -9.29
CA ALA A 110 -14.73 -44.98 -10.13
C ALA A 110 -14.80 -43.44 -10.19
N ASP A 111 -14.44 -42.81 -11.32
CA ASP A 111 -15.37 -42.41 -12.39
C ASP A 111 -16.56 -41.58 -11.89
N GLN A 112 -16.45 -40.24 -11.92
CA GLN A 112 -17.55 -39.30 -12.18
C GLN A 112 -17.00 -38.01 -12.81
N ALA A 113 -17.41 -37.75 -14.05
CA ALA A 113 -17.28 -36.48 -14.73
C ALA A 113 -18.22 -35.43 -14.12
N GLY A 114 -17.67 -34.28 -13.72
CA GLY A 114 -18.37 -33.06 -13.29
C GLY A 114 -17.90 -31.85 -14.13
N PRO A 115 -18.70 -30.79 -14.24
CA PRO A 115 -18.59 -29.81 -15.31
C PRO A 115 -17.27 -29.06 -15.25
N ALA A 116 -16.66 -28.84 -16.42
CA ALA A 116 -15.45 -28.07 -16.58
C ALA A 116 -15.61 -26.69 -15.90
N MET A 117 -14.89 -26.49 -14.79
CA MET A 117 -14.47 -25.16 -14.36
C MET A 117 -13.76 -24.53 -15.56
N ARG A 118 -14.40 -23.58 -16.22
CA ARG A 118 -13.68 -22.64 -17.07
C ARG A 118 -12.86 -21.78 -16.12
N GLU A 119 -11.56 -22.00 -16.10
CA GLU A 119 -10.61 -21.04 -15.54
C GLU A 119 -10.89 -19.67 -16.17
N ALA A 120 -11.17 -18.68 -15.33
CA ALA A 120 -11.30 -17.30 -15.76
C ALA A 120 -9.98 -16.86 -16.40
N ALA A 121 -10.04 -16.35 -17.62
CA ALA A 121 -8.87 -15.80 -18.29
C ALA A 121 -8.32 -14.60 -17.48
N PRO A 122 -6.99 -14.48 -17.34
CA PRO A 122 -6.37 -13.34 -16.66
C PRO A 122 -6.64 -12.05 -17.46
N GLY A 123 -7.43 -11.12 -16.90
CA GLY A 123 -7.66 -9.80 -17.50
C GLY A 123 -9.04 -9.17 -17.32
N ALA A 124 -10.02 -9.84 -16.70
CA ALA A 124 -11.35 -9.28 -16.50
C ALA A 124 -11.39 -8.26 -15.35
N VAL A 125 -11.87 -7.04 -15.62
CA VAL A 125 -12.18 -6.01 -14.63
C VAL A 125 -13.70 -5.89 -14.55
N VAL A 126 -14.29 -6.15 -13.38
CA VAL A 126 -15.75 -6.21 -13.21
C VAL A 126 -16.34 -4.80 -13.02
N ALA A 127 -17.32 -4.43 -13.84
CA ALA A 127 -18.10 -3.20 -13.67
C ALA A 127 -19.10 -3.34 -12.51
N ARG A 128 -19.26 -2.29 -11.69
CA ARG A 128 -20.12 -2.32 -10.48
C ARG A 128 -21.63 -2.28 -10.77
N ASP A 129 -22.04 -1.90 -11.99
CA ASP A 129 -23.46 -1.70 -12.33
C ASP A 129 -24.03 -2.83 -13.20
N GLY A 130 -24.06 -4.06 -12.69
CA GLY A 130 -25.04 -5.10 -13.06
C GLY A 130 -25.31 -5.41 -14.55
N HIS A 131 -24.47 -4.97 -15.49
CA HIS A 131 -24.64 -5.14 -16.92
C HIS A 131 -23.37 -5.73 -17.53
N ALA A 132 -23.50 -6.99 -17.90
CA ALA A 132 -22.63 -7.80 -18.76
C ALA A 132 -21.17 -7.99 -18.29
N ASP A 133 -20.95 -9.22 -17.82
CA ASP A 133 -19.73 -9.99 -17.58
C ASP A 133 -18.82 -10.14 -18.83
N GLN A 134 -18.73 -9.12 -19.69
CA GLN A 134 -17.75 -9.11 -20.78
C GLN A 134 -16.44 -8.48 -20.29
N PRO A 135 -15.29 -9.17 -20.47
CA PRO A 135 -13.99 -8.55 -20.26
C PRO A 135 -13.91 -7.30 -21.14
N VAL A 136 -13.80 -6.13 -20.51
CA VAL A 136 -13.52 -4.89 -21.23
C VAL A 136 -12.07 -4.99 -21.71
N GLU A 137 -11.87 -5.16 -23.02
CA GLU A 137 -10.55 -5.01 -23.63
C GLU A 137 -10.11 -3.56 -23.48
N LEU A 138 -8.99 -3.34 -22.79
CA LEU A 138 -8.42 -2.01 -22.62
C LEU A 138 -7.61 -1.61 -23.85
N ASP A 139 -7.79 -0.38 -24.31
CA ASP A 139 -7.09 0.15 -25.46
C ASP A 139 -6.00 1.18 -25.07
N VAL A 140 -5.41 1.81 -26.10
CA VAL A 140 -4.36 2.82 -25.92
C VAL A 140 -4.91 4.11 -25.28
N ASP A 141 -6.18 4.43 -25.52
CA ASP A 141 -6.83 5.61 -24.93
C ASP A 141 -7.16 5.38 -23.46
N ASP A 142 -7.49 4.14 -23.05
CA ASP A 142 -7.60 3.75 -21.63
C ASP A 142 -6.26 3.94 -20.92
N LEU A 143 -5.18 3.47 -21.52
CA LEU A 143 -3.83 3.66 -20.99
C LEU A 143 -3.49 5.14 -20.85
N ALA A 144 -3.75 5.93 -21.90
CA ALA A 144 -3.49 7.37 -21.90
C ALA A 144 -4.28 8.07 -20.78
N ALA A 145 -5.58 7.81 -20.66
CA ALA A 145 -6.43 8.38 -19.61
C ALA A 145 -5.96 7.97 -18.21
N THR A 146 -5.45 6.73 -18.04
CA THR A 146 -4.86 6.26 -16.78
C THR A 146 -3.64 7.09 -16.40
N VAL A 147 -2.71 7.23 -17.35
CA VAL A 147 -1.44 7.94 -17.15
C VAL A 147 -1.70 9.42 -16.89
N GLU A 148 -2.68 10.01 -17.57
CA GLU A 148 -3.14 11.38 -17.34
C GLU A 148 -3.67 11.57 -15.91
N LEU A 149 -4.57 10.69 -15.43
CA LEU A 149 -5.09 10.79 -14.07
C LEU A 149 -3.98 10.64 -13.03
N ARG A 150 -3.09 9.64 -13.21
CA ARG A 150 -1.93 9.46 -12.33
C ARG A 150 -1.08 10.72 -12.28
N THR A 151 -0.80 11.30 -13.43
CA THR A 151 -0.02 12.55 -13.55
C THR A 151 -0.72 13.70 -12.85
N ALA A 152 -2.04 13.86 -13.04
CA ALA A 152 -2.84 14.87 -12.38
C ALA A 152 -2.81 14.74 -10.85
N LEU A 153 -2.99 13.52 -10.32
CA LEU A 153 -2.92 13.28 -8.88
C LEU A 153 -1.54 13.58 -8.31
N ARG A 154 -0.45 13.20 -9.00
CA ARG A 154 0.92 13.55 -8.58
C ARG A 154 1.12 15.07 -8.53
N LYS A 155 0.64 15.80 -9.55
CA LYS A 155 0.66 17.29 -9.58
C LYS A 155 -0.10 17.90 -8.40
N VAL A 156 -1.27 17.36 -8.05
CA VAL A 156 -2.02 17.81 -6.86
C VAL A 156 -1.21 17.61 -5.58
N LEU A 157 -0.53 16.48 -5.44
CA LEU A 157 0.35 16.23 -4.29
C LEU A 157 1.57 17.16 -4.24
N ASP A 158 1.99 17.69 -5.38
CA ASP A 158 3.01 18.76 -5.48
C ASP A 158 2.42 20.17 -5.28
N GLY A 159 1.11 20.30 -5.11
CA GLY A 159 0.41 21.56 -4.81
C GLY A 159 -0.38 22.17 -5.96
N ASP A 160 -0.34 21.59 -7.17
CA ASP A 160 -1.15 22.05 -8.30
C ASP A 160 -2.56 21.45 -8.23
N THR A 161 -3.43 22.12 -7.47
CA THR A 161 -4.83 21.72 -7.31
C THR A 161 -5.66 21.81 -8.60
N SER A 162 -5.21 22.55 -9.61
CA SER A 162 -5.93 22.72 -10.87
C SER A 162 -5.87 21.48 -11.77
N ALA A 163 -4.92 20.58 -11.51
CA ALA A 163 -4.69 19.39 -12.33
C ALA A 163 -5.87 18.41 -12.36
N LEU A 164 -6.80 18.47 -11.38
CA LEU A 164 -7.98 17.60 -11.33
C LEU A 164 -9.27 18.21 -11.92
N VAL A 165 -9.21 19.40 -12.55
CA VAL A 165 -10.40 20.04 -13.14
C VAL A 165 -11.12 19.15 -14.16
N GLY A 166 -10.39 18.27 -14.85
CA GLY A 166 -10.94 17.31 -15.82
C GLY A 166 -11.67 16.10 -15.23
N TYR A 167 -11.69 15.93 -13.91
CA TYR A 167 -12.26 14.76 -13.22
C TYR A 167 -13.39 15.18 -12.25
N PRO A 168 -14.52 15.69 -12.76
CA PRO A 168 -15.61 16.12 -11.91
C PRO A 168 -16.29 14.93 -11.22
N VAL A 169 -16.69 15.13 -9.98
CA VAL A 169 -17.44 14.15 -9.19
C VAL A 169 -18.81 14.72 -8.87
N ARG A 170 -19.85 13.88 -8.92
CA ARG A 170 -21.25 14.27 -8.69
C ARG A 170 -21.81 13.48 -7.51
N LEU A 171 -22.92 13.98 -6.96
CA LEU A 171 -23.73 13.20 -6.02
C LEU A 171 -24.74 12.38 -6.81
N ALA A 172 -24.78 11.08 -6.55
CA ALA A 172 -25.78 10.16 -7.07
C ALA A 172 -26.42 9.37 -5.93
N ARG A 173 -27.61 8.83 -6.19
CA ARG A 173 -28.33 8.00 -5.23
C ARG A 173 -28.03 6.52 -5.45
N GLY A 174 -27.73 5.84 -4.35
CA GLY A 174 -27.74 4.42 -4.11
C GLY A 174 -28.93 3.71 -4.73
N HIS A 175 -28.71 2.72 -5.60
CA HIS A 175 -29.80 1.94 -6.18
C HIS A 175 -30.42 0.98 -5.16
N GLU A 176 -29.61 0.44 -4.24
CA GLU A 176 -30.02 -0.62 -3.30
C GLU A 176 -30.39 -0.09 -1.90
N ASP A 177 -29.64 0.90 -1.40
CA ASP A 177 -29.77 1.48 -0.06
C ASP A 177 -30.43 2.88 -0.07
N GLY A 178 -30.48 3.52 -1.23
CA GLY A 178 -30.93 4.90 -1.37
C GLY A 178 -29.95 5.95 -0.83
N GLU A 179 -28.73 5.56 -0.46
CA GLU A 179 -27.71 6.43 0.15
C GLU A 179 -27.09 7.39 -0.88
N LEU A 180 -26.62 8.56 -0.45
CA LEU A 180 -25.89 9.46 -1.35
C LEU A 180 -24.42 9.01 -1.49
N ARG A 181 -23.98 8.84 -2.73
CA ARG A 181 -22.60 8.49 -3.08
C ARG A 181 -21.98 9.51 -4.01
N LEU A 182 -20.66 9.63 -3.92
CA LEU A 182 -19.84 10.37 -4.87
C LEU A 182 -19.60 9.48 -6.09
N THR A 183 -19.96 9.95 -7.28
CA THR A 183 -19.78 9.21 -8.54
C THR A 183 -18.99 10.01 -9.56
N ALA A 184 -18.05 9.35 -10.22
CA ALA A 184 -17.36 9.89 -11.39
C ALA A 184 -18.10 9.47 -12.66
N ALA A 185 -17.80 10.16 -13.77
CA ALA A 185 -18.39 9.87 -15.07
C ALA A 185 -17.37 10.15 -16.18
N THR A 186 -16.19 9.54 -16.07
CA THR A 186 -15.13 9.61 -17.07
C THR A 186 -15.45 8.80 -18.32
N GLY A 187 -16.53 8.02 -18.30
CA GLY A 187 -16.91 7.08 -19.36
C GLY A 187 -16.08 5.79 -19.34
N ARG A 188 -15.31 5.57 -18.26
CA ARG A 188 -14.40 4.42 -18.10
C ARG A 188 -14.56 3.90 -16.66
N PRO A 189 -15.32 2.83 -16.42
CA PRO A 189 -15.67 2.39 -15.06
C PRO A 189 -14.48 2.15 -14.13
N TRP A 190 -13.37 1.66 -14.66
CA TRP A 190 -12.15 1.40 -13.90
C TRP A 190 -11.46 2.71 -13.45
N LEU A 191 -11.60 3.79 -14.23
CA LEU A 191 -11.06 5.11 -13.91
C LEU A 191 -11.98 5.82 -12.92
N ASP A 192 -13.29 5.68 -13.11
CA ASP A 192 -14.32 6.17 -12.20
C ASP A 192 -14.08 5.66 -10.77
N ASP A 193 -13.79 4.36 -10.61
CA ASP A 193 -13.50 3.75 -9.31
C ASP A 193 -12.26 4.38 -8.61
N ILE A 194 -11.21 4.76 -9.36
CA ILE A 194 -10.05 5.48 -8.81
C ILE A 194 -10.45 6.89 -8.37
N VAL A 195 -11.17 7.63 -9.22
CA VAL A 195 -11.61 9.00 -8.94
C VAL A 195 -12.55 9.04 -7.73
N GLU A 196 -13.49 8.12 -7.66
CA GLU A 196 -14.43 7.97 -6.53
C GLU A 196 -13.70 7.60 -5.24
N THR A 197 -12.70 6.71 -5.31
CA THR A 197 -11.87 6.36 -4.15
C THR A 197 -11.09 7.59 -3.62
N VAL A 198 -10.53 8.41 -4.52
CA VAL A 198 -9.90 9.68 -4.16
C VAL A 198 -10.91 10.62 -3.52
N ALA A 199 -12.08 10.80 -4.13
CA ALA A 199 -13.13 11.70 -3.66
C ALA A 199 -13.64 11.29 -2.27
N ALA A 200 -13.85 10.00 -2.03
CA ALA A 200 -14.21 9.46 -0.72
C ALA A 200 -13.10 9.73 0.32
N GLY A 201 -11.82 9.57 -0.05
CA GLY A 201 -10.69 9.91 0.81
C GLY A 201 -10.58 11.41 1.13
N VAL A 202 -10.94 12.27 0.19
CA VAL A 202 -11.04 13.73 0.40
C VAL A 202 -12.18 14.05 1.35
N ALA A 203 -13.36 13.47 1.14
CA ALA A 203 -14.55 13.70 1.98
C ALA A 203 -14.34 13.28 3.44
N ARG A 204 -13.62 12.17 3.68
CA ARG A 204 -13.22 11.74 5.03
C ARG A 204 -12.10 12.59 5.65
N GLY A 205 -11.43 13.43 4.85
CA GLY A 205 -10.30 14.24 5.28
C GLY A 205 -8.98 13.46 5.41
N ASP A 206 -8.91 12.25 4.86
CA ASP A 206 -7.74 11.37 4.91
C ASP A 206 -6.73 11.71 3.81
N TRP A 207 -7.18 12.32 2.70
CA TRP A 207 -6.34 12.67 1.55
C TRP A 207 -5.06 13.45 1.93
N LYS A 208 -5.15 14.33 2.94
CA LYS A 208 -4.01 15.10 3.47
C LYS A 208 -2.85 14.24 4.00
N ARG A 209 -3.09 12.94 4.22
CA ARG A 209 -2.09 11.96 4.65
C ARG A 209 -1.43 11.25 3.47
N VAL A 210 -1.97 11.32 2.25
CA VAL A 210 -1.27 10.86 1.05
C VAL A 210 -0.27 11.94 0.65
N LYS A 211 1.00 11.56 0.47
CA LYS A 211 2.10 12.48 0.22
C LYS A 211 3.12 11.88 -0.74
N LEU A 212 3.88 12.74 -1.42
CA LEU A 212 5.12 12.34 -2.09
C LEU A 212 6.31 12.50 -1.13
N CYS A 213 7.28 11.60 -1.22
CA CYS A 213 8.51 11.70 -0.46
C CYS A 213 9.23 13.02 -0.76
N ALA A 214 9.57 13.78 0.28
CA ALA A 214 10.21 15.10 0.14
C ALA A 214 11.66 15.03 -0.36
N ALA A 215 12.23 13.85 -0.56
CA ALA A 215 13.54 13.70 -1.18
C ALA A 215 13.38 13.87 -2.70
N PRO A 216 14.09 14.83 -3.33
CA PRO A 216 13.89 15.18 -4.74
C PRO A 216 14.26 14.04 -5.69
N ASP A 217 15.11 13.12 -5.24
CA ASP A 217 15.50 11.93 -5.98
C ASP A 217 14.65 10.69 -5.67
N CYS A 218 13.61 10.81 -4.83
CA CYS A 218 12.77 9.70 -4.44
C CYS A 218 11.33 9.81 -4.94
N ARG A 219 10.62 10.89 -4.56
CA ARG A 219 9.24 11.16 -4.98
C ARG A 219 8.21 10.03 -4.78
N TRP A 220 8.55 8.97 -4.04
CA TRP A 220 7.66 7.84 -3.78
C TRP A 220 6.40 8.29 -3.03
N ALA A 221 5.22 7.89 -3.50
CA ALA A 221 3.96 8.18 -2.82
C ALA A 221 3.81 7.29 -1.58
N PHE A 222 3.31 7.85 -0.48
CA PHE A 222 3.10 7.10 0.76
C PHE A 222 1.92 7.66 1.56
N HIS A 223 1.35 6.80 2.41
CA HIS A 223 0.37 7.18 3.42
C HIS A 223 1.10 7.53 4.74
N ASP A 224 0.91 8.75 5.23
CA ASP A 224 1.49 9.26 6.47
C ASP A 224 0.78 8.73 7.71
N THR A 225 1.35 7.64 8.26
CA THR A 225 0.94 7.00 9.52
C THR A 225 1.51 7.69 10.76
N SER A 226 2.25 8.80 10.62
CA SER A 226 2.77 9.51 11.79
C SER A 226 1.64 10.11 12.63
N ARG A 227 1.84 10.12 13.95
CA ARG A 227 0.88 10.62 14.95
C ARG A 227 0.32 11.99 14.59
N ASN A 228 1.18 12.91 14.15
CA ASN A 228 0.81 14.30 13.88
C ASN A 228 0.54 14.59 12.39
N GLY A 229 0.63 13.59 11.50
CA GLY A 229 0.48 13.80 10.06
C GLY A 229 1.55 14.72 9.46
N ARG A 230 2.77 14.68 10.03
CA ARG A 230 3.93 15.51 9.61
C ARG A 230 5.06 14.68 8.99
N GLY A 231 4.78 13.44 8.59
CA GLY A 231 5.70 12.62 7.83
C GLY A 231 6.10 13.33 6.53
N ARG A 232 7.41 13.33 6.26
CA ARG A 232 8.02 13.92 5.06
C ARG A 232 8.70 12.88 4.17
N TRP A 233 8.93 11.68 4.70
CA TRP A 233 9.74 10.65 4.07
C TRP A 233 8.90 9.39 3.93
N CYS A 234 8.93 8.75 2.76
CA CYS A 234 8.22 7.49 2.53
C CYS A 234 8.66 6.39 3.49
N GLU A 235 9.92 6.42 3.89
CA GLU A 235 10.48 5.51 4.89
C GLU A 235 11.56 6.25 5.69
N MET A 236 11.44 6.22 7.02
CA MET A 236 12.41 6.86 7.90
C MET A 236 13.79 6.21 7.81
N GLY A 237 13.84 4.87 7.69
CA GLY A 237 15.07 4.09 7.61
C GLY A 237 15.91 4.36 6.35
N VAL A 238 15.24 4.70 5.24
CA VAL A 238 15.88 4.97 3.95
C VAL A 238 15.97 6.47 3.72
N CYS A 239 14.88 7.12 3.32
CA CYS A 239 14.91 8.53 2.91
C CYS A 239 15.16 9.48 4.08
N GLY A 240 14.60 9.19 5.26
CA GLY A 240 14.85 9.99 6.47
C GLY A 240 16.33 10.00 6.89
N ASN A 241 16.96 8.84 6.91
CA ASN A 241 18.39 8.71 7.24
C ASN A 241 19.29 9.32 6.17
N ARG A 242 18.98 9.13 4.88
CA ARG A 242 19.70 9.77 3.76
C ARG A 242 19.74 11.29 3.92
N HIS A 243 18.59 11.90 4.24
CA HIS A 243 18.53 13.34 4.48
C HIS A 243 19.36 13.78 5.69
N LYS A 244 19.28 13.07 6.83
CA LYS A 244 20.09 13.36 8.03
C LYS A 244 21.60 13.31 7.72
N THR A 245 22.04 12.29 7.00
CA THR A 245 23.45 12.11 6.62
C THR A 245 23.93 13.22 5.70
N ARG A 246 23.13 13.60 4.69
CA ARG A 246 23.45 14.72 3.80
C ARG A 246 23.61 16.03 4.58
N ALA A 247 22.63 16.36 5.42
CA ALA A 247 22.66 17.58 6.23
C ALA A 247 23.85 17.60 7.22
N TYR A 248 24.24 16.45 7.77
CA TYR A 248 25.44 16.35 8.62
C TYR A 248 26.72 16.65 7.84
N ARG A 249 26.87 16.09 6.63
CA ARG A 249 28.03 16.33 5.76
C ARG A 249 28.12 17.80 5.33
N GLU A 250 27.00 18.42 4.96
CA GLU A 250 26.93 19.83 4.59
C GLU A 250 27.38 20.75 5.74
N ARG A 251 26.94 20.47 6.98
CA ARG A 251 27.40 21.23 8.16
C ARG A 251 28.88 21.05 8.44
N ARG A 252 29.43 19.84 8.32
CA ARG A 252 30.87 19.59 8.52
C ARG A 252 31.71 20.37 7.51
N GLN A 253 31.32 20.35 6.24
CA GLN A 253 32.01 21.12 5.18
C GLN A 253 31.95 22.63 5.39
N GLN A 254 30.90 23.15 6.03
CA GLN A 254 30.80 24.57 6.38
C GLN A 254 31.68 24.94 7.57
N HIS A 255 31.87 24.04 8.53
CA HIS A 255 32.73 24.25 9.69
C HIS A 255 34.23 24.13 9.36
N ASP A 256 34.58 23.35 8.33
CA ASP A 256 35.96 23.14 7.88
C ASP A 256 36.44 24.20 6.86
N ARG A 257 35.58 25.19 6.52
CA ARG A 257 35.86 26.32 5.63
C ARG A 257 36.06 27.61 6.43
#